data_AF-A0A1Q7NHE1-F1
#
_entry.id   AF-A0A1Q7NHE1-F1
#
_cell.length_a   1.000
_cell.length_b   1.000
_cell.length_c   1.000
_cell.angle_alpha   90.00
_cell.angle_beta   90.00
_cell.angle_gamma   90.00
#
_symmetry.space_group_name_H-M   'P 1'
#
loop_
_entity.id
_entity.type
_entity.pdbx_description
1 polymer ?
#
loop_
_entity_poly.entity_id
_entity_poly.type
_entity_poly.pdbx_seq_one_letter_code
_entity_poly.pdbx_strand_id
1 'polypeptide(L)'
;MAALPAQTKPSAIKIIPSKLEDALQKKLDAEPKIKSAALAKYGNDLLAKKGIDFQFDLCEFLHQNNPTARGRGARANPRTYKLPMKQTDGSQAVFETRVNDEEGGACGECFVSIPATKVTTREIELVAGGKKYLLVRPRSFGLDEVNLVDQSMRKVLRTWQVPDQGGPLGVSSDGTKLYFGAGIDSLVLEISESGSMRILAREEVKLPKGEEIQKHPTDPKNAYLSFMRFRFGGKSLVLRYSEPCT
;
A
#
# COMPACT_ATOMS: atom_id res chain seq x y z
N MET A 1 -37.98 6.71 -38.82
CA MET A 1 -36.85 7.05 -37.93
C MET A 1 -36.58 5.84 -37.05
N ALA A 2 -35.41 5.22 -37.15
CA ALA A 2 -35.04 4.09 -36.30
C ALA A 2 -34.56 4.61 -34.93
N ALA A 3 -35.11 4.07 -33.84
CA ALA A 3 -34.68 4.42 -32.49
C ALA A 3 -33.23 3.97 -32.27
N LEU A 4 -32.37 4.87 -31.78
CA LEU A 4 -31.02 4.51 -31.38
C LEU A 4 -31.09 3.53 -30.20
N PRO A 5 -30.34 2.41 -30.23
CA PRO A 5 -30.33 1.45 -29.13
C PRO A 5 -29.83 2.14 -27.85
N ALA A 6 -30.50 1.87 -26.74
CA ALA A 6 -30.13 2.40 -25.43
C ALA A 6 -28.70 1.98 -25.08
N GLN A 7 -27.81 2.96 -24.88
CA GLN A 7 -26.47 2.68 -24.38
C GLN A 7 -26.56 2.12 -22.96
N THR A 8 -26.21 0.85 -22.79
CA THR A 8 -26.07 0.23 -21.47
C THR A 8 -24.93 0.91 -20.72
N LYS A 9 -25.26 1.57 -19.61
CA LYS A 9 -24.27 2.20 -18.73
C LYS A 9 -23.23 1.16 -18.30
N PRO A 10 -21.92 1.42 -18.44
CA PRO A 10 -20.90 0.47 -18.02
C PRO A 10 -21.10 0.06 -16.56
N SER A 11 -21.09 -1.25 -16.28
CA SER A 11 -21.12 -1.76 -14.92
C SER A 11 -19.85 -1.37 -14.18
N ALA A 12 -19.97 -0.99 -12.91
CA ALA A 12 -18.80 -0.68 -12.10
C ALA A 12 -17.95 -1.92 -11.82
N ILE A 13 -16.63 -1.73 -11.73
CA ILE A 13 -15.65 -2.79 -11.54
C ILE A 13 -15.42 -2.98 -10.04
N LYS A 14 -15.76 -4.15 -9.51
CA LYS A 14 -15.57 -4.43 -8.08
C LYS A 14 -14.10 -4.60 -7.72
N ILE A 15 -13.66 -3.85 -6.70
CA ILE A 15 -12.38 -4.04 -6.03
C ILE A 15 -12.59 -5.09 -4.94
N ILE A 16 -11.72 -6.11 -4.94
CA ILE A 16 -11.73 -7.20 -3.96
C ILE A 16 -10.33 -7.28 -3.38
N PRO A 17 -10.15 -7.19 -2.05
CA PRO A 17 -8.85 -7.32 -1.43
C PRO A 17 -8.12 -8.61 -1.86
N SER A 18 -6.81 -8.50 -2.07
CA SER A 18 -5.93 -9.56 -2.57
C SER A 18 -5.91 -10.79 -1.66
N LYS A 19 -5.96 -10.56 -0.33
CA LYS A 19 -5.73 -11.58 0.71
C LYS A 19 -4.44 -12.37 0.44
N LEU A 20 -3.37 -11.66 0.05
CA LEU A 20 -2.09 -12.25 -0.32
C LEU A 20 -1.47 -13.01 0.86
N GLU A 21 -1.45 -12.41 2.04
CA GLU A 21 -0.91 -13.00 3.27
C GLU A 21 -1.66 -14.28 3.66
N ASP A 22 -3.00 -14.25 3.72
CA ASP A 22 -3.82 -15.45 3.97
C ASP A 22 -3.48 -16.59 3.00
N ALA A 23 -3.24 -16.28 1.72
CA ALA A 23 -2.93 -17.27 0.71
C ALA A 23 -1.51 -17.83 0.85
N LEU A 24 -0.56 -17.03 1.32
CA LEU A 24 0.80 -17.46 1.68
C LEU A 24 0.77 -18.35 2.92
N GLN A 25 0.07 -17.95 3.97
CA GLN A 25 -0.07 -18.72 5.20
C GLN A 25 -0.70 -20.10 4.93
N LYS A 26 -1.81 -20.13 4.17
CA LYS A 26 -2.44 -21.41 3.76
C LYS A 26 -1.49 -22.32 2.99
N LYS A 27 -0.60 -21.77 2.17
CA LYS A 27 0.40 -22.57 1.43
C LYS A 27 1.45 -23.13 2.38
N LEU A 28 1.88 -22.35 3.37
CA LEU A 28 2.82 -22.78 4.40
C LEU A 28 2.21 -23.87 5.30
N ASP A 29 0.94 -23.72 5.71
CA ASP A 29 0.23 -24.72 6.51
C ASP A 29 0.06 -26.04 5.77
N ALA A 30 -0.24 -25.98 4.47
CA ALA A 30 -0.38 -27.16 3.61
C ALA A 30 0.96 -27.84 3.31
N GLU A 31 2.05 -27.07 3.27
CA GLU A 31 3.40 -27.57 2.98
C GLU A 31 4.43 -27.02 4.00
N PRO A 32 4.44 -27.51 5.27
CA PRO A 32 5.28 -26.94 6.33
C PRO A 32 6.79 -26.99 6.09
N LYS A 33 7.23 -27.80 5.10
CA LYS A 33 8.64 -27.94 4.69
C LYS A 33 8.97 -27.20 3.39
N ILE A 34 8.06 -26.34 2.89
CA ILE A 34 8.32 -25.52 1.71
C ILE A 34 9.53 -24.63 1.96
N LYS A 35 10.46 -24.58 0.99
CA LYS A 35 11.62 -23.67 1.07
C LYS A 35 11.17 -22.23 0.88
N SER A 36 11.75 -21.28 1.60
CA SER A 36 11.40 -19.85 1.51
C SER A 36 11.43 -19.33 0.07
N ALA A 37 12.44 -19.70 -0.72
CA ALA A 37 12.53 -19.33 -2.15
C ALA A 37 11.33 -19.85 -2.99
N ALA A 38 10.87 -21.07 -2.73
CA ALA A 38 9.70 -21.61 -3.43
C ALA A 38 8.41 -20.92 -3.01
N LEU A 39 8.28 -20.59 -1.71
CA LEU A 39 7.16 -19.82 -1.19
C LEU A 39 7.17 -18.37 -1.73
N ALA A 40 8.34 -17.73 -1.82
CA ALA A 40 8.51 -16.41 -2.41
C ALA A 40 8.11 -16.40 -3.88
N LYS A 41 8.50 -17.43 -4.66
CA LYS A 41 8.05 -17.60 -6.04
C LYS A 41 6.52 -17.70 -6.12
N TYR A 42 5.90 -18.53 -5.29
CA TYR A 42 4.44 -18.63 -5.21
C TYR A 42 3.79 -17.29 -4.84
N GLY A 43 4.38 -16.55 -3.91
CA GLY A 43 3.97 -15.20 -3.54
C GLY A 43 4.03 -14.21 -4.70
N ASN A 44 5.10 -14.22 -5.49
CA ASN A 44 5.20 -13.38 -6.69
C ASN A 44 4.16 -13.76 -7.76
N ASP A 45 3.89 -15.05 -7.94
CA ASP A 45 2.85 -15.53 -8.85
C ASP A 45 1.45 -15.05 -8.41
N LEU A 46 1.19 -14.99 -7.09
CA LEU A 46 -0.03 -14.41 -6.53
C LEU A 46 -0.07 -12.87 -6.65
N LEU A 47 1.02 -12.19 -6.29
CA LEU A 47 1.16 -10.74 -6.37
C LEU A 47 0.87 -10.25 -7.79
N ALA A 48 1.41 -10.90 -8.82
CA ALA A 48 1.15 -10.54 -10.21
C ALA A 48 -0.33 -10.67 -10.62
N LYS A 49 -1.06 -11.63 -10.02
CA LYS A 49 -2.46 -11.95 -10.35
C LYS A 49 -3.48 -11.22 -9.49
N LYS A 50 -3.13 -10.85 -8.27
CA LYS A 50 -4.04 -10.33 -7.25
C LYS A 50 -3.61 -8.99 -6.66
N GLY A 51 -2.37 -8.57 -6.86
CA GLY A 51 -1.78 -7.44 -6.14
C GLY A 51 -1.49 -7.76 -4.67
N ILE A 52 -1.02 -6.74 -3.96
CA ILE A 52 -1.00 -6.64 -2.51
C ILE A 52 -1.91 -5.49 -2.10
N ASP A 53 -2.58 -5.63 -0.97
CA ASP A 53 -3.52 -4.63 -0.48
C ASP A 53 -2.78 -3.42 0.09
N PHE A 54 -2.98 -2.26 -0.53
CA PHE A 54 -2.57 -0.97 0.02
C PHE A 54 -3.72 -0.37 0.82
N GLN A 55 -3.46 0.09 2.03
CA GLN A 55 -4.43 0.79 2.88
C GLN A 55 -4.46 2.28 2.52
N PHE A 56 -5.25 2.66 1.52
CA PHE A 56 -5.42 4.06 1.18
C PHE A 56 -6.36 4.74 2.17
N ASP A 57 -5.95 5.85 2.76
CA ASP A 57 -6.85 6.73 3.51
C ASP A 57 -7.70 7.54 2.54
N LEU A 58 -9.00 7.23 2.51
CA LEU A 58 -9.97 7.88 1.64
C LEU A 58 -10.88 8.86 2.38
N CYS A 59 -10.58 9.27 3.62
CA CYS A 59 -11.51 10.11 4.39
C CYS A 59 -11.93 11.38 3.65
N GLU A 60 -10.97 12.09 3.04
CA GLU A 60 -11.28 13.29 2.26
C GLU A 60 -12.26 12.98 1.12
N PHE A 61 -12.01 11.91 0.37
CA PHE A 61 -12.87 11.47 -0.71
C PHE A 61 -14.26 11.09 -0.21
N LEU A 62 -14.36 10.32 0.87
CA LEU A 62 -15.64 9.85 1.41
C LEU A 62 -16.47 11.03 1.94
N HIS A 63 -15.87 11.97 2.67
CA HIS A 63 -16.57 13.17 3.15
C HIS A 63 -17.12 14.04 2.00
N GLN A 64 -16.35 14.19 0.92
CA GLN A 64 -16.80 14.95 -0.26
C GLN A 64 -17.94 14.25 -1.02
N ASN A 65 -18.00 12.91 -0.99
CA ASN A 65 -18.90 12.12 -1.82
C ASN A 65 -20.05 11.45 -1.04
N ASN A 66 -20.11 11.61 0.29
CA ASN A 66 -21.19 11.10 1.15
C ASN A 66 -21.70 12.21 2.09
N PRO A 67 -22.63 13.06 1.63
CA PRO A 67 -23.07 14.24 2.38
C PRO A 67 -23.94 13.90 3.60
N THR A 68 -24.39 12.66 3.76
CA THR A 68 -25.29 12.27 4.86
C THR A 68 -24.48 11.71 6.01
N ALA A 69 -24.20 12.56 7.00
CA ALA A 69 -23.60 12.15 8.27
C ALA A 69 -24.40 10.99 8.88
N ARG A 70 -23.71 9.96 9.38
CA ARG A 70 -24.38 8.93 10.18
C ARG A 70 -25.03 9.59 11.39
N GLY A 71 -26.29 9.27 11.63
CA GLY A 71 -26.89 9.57 12.94
C GLY A 71 -26.09 8.85 14.03
N ARG A 72 -25.76 9.54 15.12
CA ARG A 72 -25.13 8.93 16.30
C ARG A 72 -25.98 7.74 16.75
N GLY A 73 -25.53 6.51 16.49
CA GLY A 73 -26.22 5.28 16.88
C GLY A 73 -26.63 4.32 15.75
N ALA A 74 -26.41 4.66 14.48
CA ALA A 74 -26.62 3.70 13.39
C ALA A 74 -25.50 2.64 13.40
N ARG A 75 -25.84 1.35 13.47
CA ARG A 75 -24.86 0.26 13.32
C ARG A 75 -24.06 0.48 12.02
N ALA A 76 -22.74 0.31 12.09
CA ALA A 76 -21.81 0.44 10.98
C ALA A 76 -22.02 -0.68 9.94
N ASN A 77 -23.09 -0.58 9.16
CA ASN A 77 -23.24 -1.42 7.99
C ASN A 77 -22.23 -0.95 6.94
N PRO A 78 -21.41 -1.86 6.39
CA PRO A 78 -20.49 -1.48 5.33
C PRO A 78 -21.23 -0.88 4.14
N ARG A 79 -20.76 0.24 3.62
CA ARG A 79 -21.32 0.86 2.42
C ARG A 79 -20.47 0.57 1.20
N THR A 80 -21.13 0.53 0.05
CA THR A 80 -20.44 0.42 -1.24
C THR A 80 -20.25 1.82 -1.81
N TYR A 81 -19.02 2.16 -2.14
CA TYR A 81 -18.64 3.43 -2.74
C TYR A 81 -18.23 3.24 -4.19
N LYS A 82 -18.65 4.18 -5.03
CA LYS A 82 -18.20 4.29 -6.40
C LYS A 82 -17.00 5.22 -6.46
N LEU A 83 -15.88 4.72 -6.95
CA LEU A 83 -14.64 5.45 -7.12
C LEU A 83 -14.44 5.74 -8.62
N PRO A 84 -14.87 6.91 -9.12
CA PRO A 84 -14.53 7.31 -10.48
C PRO A 84 -13.02 7.59 -10.55
N MET A 85 -12.32 6.90 -11.45
CA MET A 85 -10.88 7.02 -11.63
C MET A 85 -10.52 7.21 -13.10
N LYS A 86 -9.51 8.05 -13.33
CA LYS A 86 -8.94 8.29 -14.65
C LYS A 86 -7.81 7.28 -14.91
N GLN A 87 -7.87 6.58 -16.04
CA GLN A 87 -6.76 5.78 -16.53
C GLN A 87 -5.68 6.68 -17.15
N THR A 88 -4.45 6.20 -17.23
CA THR A 88 -3.31 6.96 -17.78
C THR A 88 -3.46 7.31 -19.27
N ASP A 89 -4.26 6.55 -20.02
CA ASP A 89 -4.64 6.84 -21.41
C ASP A 89 -5.73 7.93 -21.54
N GLY A 90 -6.24 8.44 -20.42
CA GLY A 90 -7.27 9.47 -20.36
C GLY A 90 -8.70 8.94 -20.21
N SER A 91 -8.94 7.64 -20.44
CA SER A 91 -10.25 7.02 -20.26
C SER A 91 -10.70 7.03 -18.80
N GLN A 92 -12.00 6.85 -18.56
CA GLN A 92 -12.58 6.82 -17.21
C GLN A 92 -13.08 5.41 -16.91
N ALA A 93 -12.85 4.97 -15.67
CA ALA A 93 -13.40 3.74 -15.13
C ALA A 93 -14.06 4.04 -13.78
N VAL A 94 -15.14 3.33 -13.48
CA VAL A 94 -15.80 3.41 -12.17
C VAL A 94 -15.55 2.12 -11.44
N PHE A 95 -14.88 2.21 -10.30
CA PHE A 95 -14.65 1.09 -9.42
C PHE A 95 -15.67 1.09 -8.27
N GLU A 96 -15.95 -0.07 -7.70
CA GLU A 96 -16.76 -0.22 -6.51
C GLU A 96 -15.95 -0.87 -5.41
N THR A 97 -15.92 -0.24 -4.23
CA THR A 97 -15.28 -0.78 -3.03
C THR A 97 -16.27 -0.80 -1.87
N ARG A 98 -16.04 -1.69 -0.91
CA ARG A 98 -16.83 -1.79 0.32
C ARG A 98 -16.00 -1.25 1.47
N VAL A 99 -16.50 -0.18 2.11
CA VAL A 99 -15.87 0.43 3.28
C VAL A 99 -16.57 -0.13 4.51
N ASN A 100 -15.83 -0.86 5.34
CA ASN A 100 -16.39 -1.50 6.54
C ASN A 100 -16.44 -0.55 7.73
N ASP A 101 -15.49 0.38 7.82
CA ASP A 101 -15.45 1.38 8.87
C ASP A 101 -15.37 2.79 8.24
N GLU A 102 -16.44 3.56 8.42
CA GLU A 102 -16.52 4.95 7.96
C GLU A 102 -16.26 5.93 9.10
N GLU A 103 -16.18 5.43 10.35
CA GLU A 103 -15.95 6.26 11.54
C GLU A 103 -14.47 6.53 11.77
N GLY A 104 -13.62 5.94 10.92
CA GLY A 104 -12.17 6.07 10.96
C GLY A 104 -11.52 4.98 11.80
N GLY A 105 -10.27 4.65 11.49
CA GLY A 105 -9.40 3.84 12.34
C GLY A 105 -9.15 4.52 13.69
N ALA A 106 -8.26 3.95 14.49
CA ALA A 106 -7.92 4.50 15.82
C ALA A 106 -7.46 5.97 15.78
N CYS A 107 -6.98 6.45 14.62
CA CYS A 107 -6.52 7.82 14.41
C CYS A 107 -7.41 8.59 13.41
N GLY A 108 -8.60 8.08 13.12
CA GLY A 108 -9.61 8.74 12.28
C GLY A 108 -9.45 8.49 10.78
N GLU A 109 -8.65 7.50 10.36
CA GLU A 109 -8.39 7.20 8.94
C GLU A 109 -9.44 6.30 8.30
N CYS A 110 -9.81 6.56 7.06
CA CYS A 110 -10.85 5.81 6.37
C CYS A 110 -10.20 4.85 5.39
N PHE A 111 -9.54 3.83 5.93
CA PHE A 111 -8.74 2.92 5.14
C PHE A 111 -9.58 2.07 4.20
N VAL A 112 -9.15 2.04 2.95
CA VAL A 112 -9.68 1.17 1.90
C VAL A 112 -8.55 0.37 1.32
N SER A 113 -8.66 -0.95 1.42
CA SER A 113 -7.73 -1.88 0.81
C SER A 113 -7.90 -1.91 -0.71
N ILE A 114 -6.88 -1.43 -1.42
CA ILE A 114 -6.82 -1.44 -2.89
C ILE A 114 -5.68 -2.37 -3.32
N PRO A 115 -5.97 -3.52 -3.96
CA PRO A 115 -4.96 -4.45 -4.43
C PRO A 115 -4.17 -3.87 -5.61
N ALA A 116 -2.88 -3.64 -5.43
CA ALA A 116 -2.02 -3.07 -6.45
C ALA A 116 -0.74 -3.90 -6.65
N THR A 117 -0.15 -3.76 -7.83
CA THR A 117 1.16 -4.36 -8.16
C THR A 117 2.27 -3.31 -8.31
N LYS A 118 1.87 -2.04 -8.41
CA LYS A 118 2.74 -0.86 -8.41
C LYS A 118 1.96 0.33 -7.88
N VAL A 119 2.55 1.10 -6.97
CA VAL A 119 1.97 2.36 -6.48
C VAL A 119 3.05 3.44 -6.41
N THR A 120 2.73 4.62 -6.93
CA THR A 120 3.57 5.82 -6.82
C THR A 120 2.75 7.00 -6.30
N THR A 121 3.37 8.17 -6.19
CA THR A 121 2.64 9.42 -5.87
C THR A 121 1.66 9.84 -6.99
N ARG A 122 1.78 9.27 -8.20
CA ARG A 122 1.00 9.69 -9.37
C ARG A 122 0.15 8.59 -9.98
N GLU A 123 0.49 7.33 -9.74
CA GLU A 123 -0.08 6.19 -10.45
C GLU A 123 -0.36 5.01 -9.52
N ILE A 124 -1.40 4.24 -9.87
CA ILE A 124 -1.74 2.95 -9.25
C ILE A 124 -1.88 1.92 -10.38
N GLU A 125 -1.15 0.81 -10.32
CA GLU A 125 -1.42 -0.39 -11.12
C GLU A 125 -2.33 -1.33 -10.31
N LEU A 126 -3.64 -1.06 -10.36
CA LEU A 126 -4.70 -1.76 -9.65
C LEU A 126 -5.00 -3.11 -10.30
N VAL A 127 -5.24 -4.14 -9.49
CA VAL A 127 -5.74 -5.44 -9.96
C VAL A 127 -7.21 -5.62 -9.57
N ALA A 128 -8.12 -5.66 -10.54
CA ALA A 128 -9.54 -5.85 -10.28
C ALA A 128 -10.21 -6.72 -11.36
N GLY A 129 -11.11 -7.63 -10.96
CA GLY A 129 -11.80 -8.51 -11.90
C GLY A 129 -10.86 -9.35 -12.79
N GLY A 130 -9.67 -9.71 -12.29
CA GLY A 130 -8.65 -10.46 -13.04
C GLY A 130 -7.90 -9.65 -14.10
N LYS A 131 -8.04 -8.32 -14.12
CA LYS A 131 -7.35 -7.40 -15.03
C LYS A 131 -6.53 -6.37 -14.26
N LYS A 132 -5.48 -5.86 -14.91
CA LYS A 132 -4.70 -4.72 -14.43
C LYS A 132 -5.23 -3.42 -15.03
N TYR A 133 -5.29 -2.38 -14.22
CA TYR A 133 -5.67 -1.03 -14.63
C TYR A 133 -4.57 -0.07 -14.22
N LEU A 134 -4.04 0.71 -15.17
CA LEU A 134 -3.05 1.73 -14.90
C LEU A 134 -3.75 3.08 -14.73
N LEU A 135 -3.88 3.51 -13.48
CA LEU A 135 -4.72 4.62 -13.06
C LEU A 135 -3.86 5.82 -12.63
N VAL A 136 -4.35 7.02 -12.92
CA VAL A 136 -3.85 8.23 -12.27
C VAL A 136 -4.36 8.23 -10.84
N ARG A 137 -3.44 8.27 -9.88
CA ARG A 137 -3.77 8.30 -8.45
C ARG A 137 -4.50 9.61 -8.12
N PRO A 138 -5.73 9.56 -7.57
CA PRO A 138 -6.39 10.76 -7.07
C PRO A 138 -5.63 11.35 -5.89
N ARG A 139 -5.58 12.68 -5.77
CA ARG A 139 -4.87 13.36 -4.66
C ARG A 139 -5.48 13.09 -3.29
N SER A 140 -6.79 12.85 -3.25
CA SER A 140 -7.54 12.51 -2.05
C SER A 140 -7.37 11.06 -1.59
N PHE A 141 -6.52 10.29 -2.30
CA PHE A 141 -6.18 8.93 -1.91
C PHE A 141 -4.86 8.98 -1.15
N GLY A 142 -4.96 9.29 0.14
CA GLY A 142 -3.84 9.32 1.06
C GLY A 142 -3.23 7.92 1.19
N LEU A 143 -1.92 7.86 1.36
CA LEU A 143 -1.22 6.60 1.59
C LEU A 143 0.05 6.90 2.38
N ASP A 144 0.44 5.96 3.21
CA ASP A 144 1.68 6.08 3.97
C ASP A 144 2.90 6.03 3.07
N GLU A 145 3.93 6.75 3.52
CA GLU A 145 5.17 6.95 2.81
C GLU A 145 6.36 6.68 3.71
N VAL A 146 7.38 6.03 3.13
CA VAL A 146 8.72 5.99 3.70
C VAL A 146 9.62 6.82 2.81
N ASN A 147 10.44 7.66 3.44
CA ASN A 147 11.33 8.57 2.74
C ASN A 147 12.78 8.25 3.06
N LEU A 148 13.64 8.12 2.05
CA LEU A 148 15.08 8.24 2.23
C LEU A 148 15.40 9.72 2.39
N VAL A 149 16.07 10.10 3.48
CA VAL A 149 16.46 11.48 3.74
C VAL A 149 17.98 11.63 3.77
N ASP A 150 18.43 12.86 3.61
CA ASP A 150 19.84 13.21 3.80
C ASP A 150 20.27 13.06 5.27
N GLN A 151 21.57 13.16 5.55
CA GLN A 151 22.08 13.02 6.93
C GLN A 151 21.58 14.11 7.88
N SER A 152 21.12 15.25 7.34
CA SER A 152 20.49 16.31 8.14
C SER A 152 19.05 15.96 8.56
N MET A 153 18.48 14.88 8.01
CA MET A 153 17.11 14.41 8.22
C MET A 153 16.04 15.41 7.74
N ARG A 154 16.39 16.36 6.89
CA ARG A 154 15.49 17.44 6.44
C ARG A 154 15.12 17.34 4.97
N LYS A 155 16.03 16.87 4.12
CA LYS A 155 15.80 16.78 2.69
C LYS A 155 15.41 15.37 2.31
N VAL A 156 14.23 15.22 1.71
CA VAL A 156 13.82 13.96 1.07
C VAL A 156 14.65 13.75 -0.19
N LEU A 157 15.30 12.60 -0.28
CA LEU A 157 16.06 12.13 -1.43
C LEU A 157 15.24 11.20 -2.29
N ARG A 158 14.42 10.33 -1.67
CA ARG A 158 13.52 9.39 -2.34
C ARG A 158 12.29 9.10 -1.48
N THR A 159 11.22 8.64 -2.12
CA THR A 159 9.95 8.31 -1.47
C THR A 159 9.44 6.98 -2.00
N TRP A 160 9.02 6.10 -1.10
CA TRP A 160 8.29 4.88 -1.41
C TRP A 160 6.88 4.97 -0.84
N GLN A 161 5.92 4.48 -1.62
CA GLN A 161 4.55 4.26 -1.18
C GLN A 161 4.46 2.86 -0.59
N VAL A 162 3.93 2.73 0.62
CA VAL A 162 3.94 1.45 1.36
C VAL A 162 2.52 0.91 1.55
N PRO A 163 2.34 -0.43 1.59
CA PRO A 163 1.01 -1.03 1.66
C PRO A 163 0.31 -0.81 3.00
N ASP A 164 1.06 -0.70 4.08
CA ASP A 164 0.56 -0.55 5.44
C ASP A 164 1.51 0.27 6.33
N GLN A 165 1.02 0.60 7.53
CA GLN A 165 1.77 1.30 8.58
C GLN A 165 2.70 0.32 9.28
N GLY A 166 3.83 0.03 8.66
CA GLY A 166 4.88 -0.81 9.22
C GLY A 166 6.20 -0.07 9.37
N GLY A 167 7.02 -0.52 10.33
CA GLY A 167 8.42 -0.13 10.38
C GLY A 167 9.21 -0.81 9.24
N PRO A 168 10.06 -0.09 8.49
CA PRO A 168 10.86 -0.69 7.44
C PRO A 168 11.89 -1.67 8.03
N LEU A 169 12.04 -2.85 7.43
CA LEU A 169 13.09 -3.81 7.80
C LEU A 169 14.47 -3.37 7.30
N GLY A 170 14.52 -2.61 6.22
CA GLY A 170 15.78 -2.16 5.63
C GLY A 170 15.64 -1.41 4.33
N VAL A 171 16.79 -0.95 3.83
CA VAL A 171 16.95 -0.31 2.53
C VAL A 171 18.16 -0.95 1.84
N SER A 172 18.20 -0.99 0.51
CA SER A 172 19.37 -1.48 -0.22
C SER A 172 20.57 -0.54 -0.05
N SER A 173 21.79 -1.05 -0.23
CA SER A 173 23.03 -0.28 -0.07
C SER A 173 23.18 0.90 -1.05
N ASP A 174 22.48 0.86 -2.18
CA ASP A 174 22.37 1.94 -3.17
C ASP A 174 21.18 2.89 -2.91
N GLY A 175 20.35 2.60 -1.91
CA GLY A 175 19.21 3.41 -1.53
C GLY A 175 18.03 3.35 -2.51
N THR A 176 17.97 2.38 -3.43
CA THR A 176 16.91 2.32 -4.47
C THR A 176 15.74 1.40 -4.13
N LYS A 177 15.90 0.53 -3.14
CA LYS A 177 14.92 -0.48 -2.72
C LYS A 177 14.68 -0.42 -1.23
N LEU A 178 13.43 -0.60 -0.85
CA LEU A 178 12.95 -0.63 0.52
C LEU A 178 12.42 -2.03 0.84
N TYR A 179 12.60 -2.47 2.08
CA TYR A 179 12.28 -3.83 2.52
C TYR A 179 11.33 -3.81 3.71
N PHE A 180 10.26 -4.61 3.64
CA PHE A 180 9.23 -4.78 4.66
C PHE A 180 8.99 -6.25 4.98
N GLY A 181 8.39 -6.54 6.14
CA GLY A 181 7.84 -7.86 6.40
C GLY A 181 6.72 -8.17 5.42
N ALA A 182 6.63 -9.42 4.95
CA ALA A 182 5.55 -9.86 4.05
C ALA A 182 4.44 -10.63 4.81
N GLY A 183 4.28 -10.39 6.12
CA GLY A 183 3.38 -11.13 7.01
C GLY A 183 3.86 -12.54 7.38
N ILE A 184 4.81 -13.10 6.64
CA ILE A 184 5.42 -14.41 6.89
C ILE A 184 6.90 -14.22 7.22
N ASP A 185 7.36 -14.76 8.36
CA ASP A 185 8.70 -14.52 8.91
C ASP A 185 9.86 -14.81 7.95
N SER A 186 9.69 -15.82 7.09
CA SER A 186 10.70 -16.27 6.10
C SER A 186 10.69 -15.46 4.81
N LEU A 187 9.80 -14.46 4.68
CA LEU A 187 9.62 -13.66 3.48
C LEU A 187 9.79 -12.17 3.75
N VAL A 188 10.21 -11.45 2.71
CA VAL A 188 10.38 -10.00 2.72
C VAL A 188 9.72 -9.42 1.48
N LEU A 189 9.01 -8.30 1.64
CA LEU A 189 8.50 -7.49 0.54
C LEU A 189 9.59 -6.47 0.15
N GLU A 190 10.08 -6.54 -1.09
CA GLU A 190 10.92 -5.51 -1.67
C GLU A 190 10.05 -4.54 -2.48
N ILE A 191 10.19 -3.24 -2.22
CA ILE A 191 9.55 -2.14 -2.96
C ILE A 191 10.66 -1.33 -3.63
N SER A 192 10.63 -1.25 -4.96
CA SER A 192 11.55 -0.41 -5.72
C SER A 192 11.12 1.06 -5.69
N GLU A 193 12.05 1.98 -5.98
CA GLU A 193 11.73 3.40 -6.18
C GLU A 193 10.63 3.64 -7.23
N SER A 194 10.51 2.77 -8.24
CA SER A 194 9.45 2.85 -9.24
C SER A 194 8.06 2.49 -8.71
N GLY A 195 7.94 2.07 -7.45
CA GLY A 195 6.73 1.55 -6.83
C GLY A 195 6.45 0.08 -7.11
N SER A 196 7.26 -0.58 -7.96
CA SER A 196 7.11 -2.00 -8.27
C SER A 196 7.54 -2.86 -7.09
N MET A 197 6.85 -3.98 -6.88
CA MET A 197 7.05 -4.85 -5.72
C MET A 197 7.41 -6.28 -6.10
N ARG A 198 8.12 -6.97 -5.22
CA ARG A 198 8.35 -8.42 -5.29
C ARG A 198 8.55 -9.01 -3.89
N ILE A 199 8.20 -10.28 -3.75
CA ILE A 199 8.46 -11.06 -2.54
C ILE A 199 9.78 -11.80 -2.71
N LEU A 200 10.63 -11.76 -1.68
CA LEU A 200 11.91 -12.44 -1.62
C LEU A 200 11.95 -13.38 -0.42
N ALA A 201 12.77 -14.43 -0.51
CA ALA A 201 13.15 -15.19 0.66
C ALA A 201 14.04 -14.32 1.56
N ARG A 202 13.77 -14.32 2.87
CA ARG A 202 14.47 -13.44 3.81
C ARG A 202 15.98 -13.68 3.82
N GLU A 203 16.41 -14.92 3.67
CA GLU A 203 17.83 -15.31 3.61
C GLU A 203 18.58 -14.77 2.37
N GLU A 204 17.86 -14.39 1.30
CA GLU A 204 18.45 -13.79 0.10
C GLU A 204 18.78 -12.30 0.30
N VAL A 205 18.18 -11.67 1.31
CA VAL A 205 18.35 -10.24 1.59
C VAL A 205 19.25 -10.03 2.79
N LYS A 206 20.49 -9.60 2.54
CA LYS A 206 21.46 -9.26 3.60
C LYS A 206 21.28 -7.81 4.02
N LEU A 207 20.40 -7.58 4.99
CA LEU A 207 20.16 -6.24 5.56
C LEU A 207 21.02 -6.01 6.80
N PRO A 208 21.68 -4.85 6.94
CA PRO A 208 22.25 -4.47 8.23
C PRO A 208 21.11 -4.23 9.22
N LYS A 209 21.41 -4.40 10.51
CA LYS A 209 20.45 -4.06 11.57
C LYS A 209 20.14 -2.56 11.52
N GLY A 210 18.84 -2.23 11.51
CA GLY A 210 18.37 -0.86 11.64
C GLY A 210 18.57 -0.33 13.06
N GLU A 211 18.92 0.95 13.18
CA GLU A 211 19.05 1.66 14.45
C GLU A 211 18.08 2.83 14.51
N GLU A 212 17.19 2.82 15.50
CA GLU A 212 16.26 3.92 15.72
C GLU A 212 17.01 5.18 16.19
N ILE A 213 16.77 6.30 15.53
CA ILE A 213 17.37 7.58 15.86
C ILE A 213 16.47 8.29 16.86
N GLN A 214 16.84 8.27 18.15
CA GLN A 214 16.06 8.89 19.23
C GLN A 214 16.05 10.43 19.21
N LYS A 215 17.05 11.05 18.59
CA LYS A 215 17.17 12.51 18.48
C LYS A 215 17.03 12.94 17.04
N HIS A 216 15.84 13.37 16.66
CA HIS A 216 15.50 13.78 15.30
C HIS A 216 14.66 15.06 15.30
N PRO A 217 14.51 15.74 14.15
CA PRO A 217 13.57 16.85 14.01
C PRO A 217 12.14 16.39 14.31
N THR A 218 11.38 17.22 15.02
CA THR A 218 9.94 17.01 15.23
C THR A 218 9.13 17.58 14.06
N ASP A 219 7.96 17.00 13.82
CA ASP A 219 6.98 17.53 12.87
C ASP A 219 5.65 17.76 13.62
N PRO A 220 5.17 19.01 13.76
CA PRO A 220 3.93 19.29 14.45
C PRO A 220 2.69 18.69 13.76
N LYS A 221 2.82 18.22 12.51
CA LYS A 221 1.76 17.56 11.75
C LYS A 221 1.84 16.04 11.79
N ASN A 222 2.90 15.47 12.37
CA ASN A 222 3.08 14.03 12.46
C ASN A 222 3.68 13.67 13.83
N ALA A 223 2.81 13.34 14.77
CA ALA A 223 3.20 12.93 16.12
C ALA A 223 3.93 11.57 16.15
N TYR A 224 3.78 10.76 15.10
CA TYR A 224 4.34 9.42 14.97
C TYR A 224 5.57 9.38 14.06
N LEU A 225 6.20 10.53 13.83
CA LEU A 225 7.37 10.63 12.96
C LEU A 225 8.58 9.93 13.58
N SER A 226 9.10 8.92 12.89
CA SER A 226 10.27 8.13 13.31
C SER A 226 11.37 8.08 12.25
N PHE A 227 12.58 7.74 12.68
CA PHE A 227 13.76 7.73 11.83
C PHE A 227 14.67 6.53 12.12
N MET A 228 14.93 5.72 11.10
CA MET A 228 15.78 4.54 11.22
C MET A 228 17.05 4.67 10.37
N ARG A 229 18.20 4.35 10.97
CA ARG A 229 19.51 4.37 10.30
C ARG A 229 19.98 2.98 9.92
N PHE A 230 20.53 2.85 8.72
CA PHE A 230 21.19 1.64 8.21
C PHE A 230 22.63 1.97 7.80
N ARG A 231 23.61 1.21 8.31
CA ARG A 231 25.03 1.40 7.99
C ARG A 231 25.54 0.34 7.02
N PHE A 232 26.19 0.79 5.95
CA PHE A 232 26.80 -0.01 4.90
C PHE A 232 28.28 0.37 4.76
N GLY A 233 29.14 -0.27 5.57
CA GLY A 233 30.55 0.13 5.65
C GLY A 233 30.68 1.62 6.02
N GLY A 234 31.32 2.41 5.15
CA GLY A 234 31.49 3.85 5.34
C GLY A 234 30.27 4.73 4.99
N LYS A 235 29.15 4.14 4.54
CA LYS A 235 27.93 4.88 4.18
C LYS A 235 26.82 4.67 5.22
N SER A 236 26.01 5.70 5.43
CA SER A 236 24.83 5.70 6.30
C SER A 236 23.61 6.13 5.49
N LEU A 237 22.53 5.37 5.54
CA LEU A 237 21.24 5.71 4.95
C LEU A 237 20.24 5.91 6.09
N VAL A 238 19.41 6.95 5.98
CA VAL A 238 18.42 7.30 7.00
C VAL A 238 17.04 7.29 6.37
N LEU A 239 16.15 6.45 6.89
CA LEU A 239 14.75 6.41 6.52
C LEU A 239 13.95 7.25 7.51
N ARG A 240 12.95 7.96 6.99
CA ARG A 240 11.93 8.69 7.74
C ARG A 240 10.58 8.05 7.43
N TYR A 241 9.84 7.67 8.45
CA TYR A 241 8.55 6.98 8.32
C TYR A 241 7.59 7.38 9.45
N SER A 242 6.32 7.00 9.34
CA SER A 242 5.35 7.14 10.43
C SER A 242 5.18 5.80 11.13
N GLU A 243 5.32 5.77 12.45
CA GLU A 243 4.93 4.61 13.25
C GLU A 243 3.41 4.45 13.26
N PRO A 244 2.90 3.21 13.40
CA PRO A 244 1.48 2.99 13.58
C PRO A 244 1.01 3.67 14.88
N CYS A 245 -0.20 4.22 14.88
CA CYS A 245 -0.79 4.69 16.13
C CYS A 245 -1.04 3.50 17.06
N THR A 246 -0.38 3.50 18.22
CA THR A 246 -0.58 2.51 19.29
C THR A 246 -1.59 3.00 20.32
#